data_AF-A0A0A3Y8L9-F1
#
_entry.id   AF-A0A0A3Y8L9-F1
#
_cell.length_a   1.000
_cell.length_b   1.000
_cell.length_c   1.000
_cell.angle_alpha   90.00
_cell.angle_beta   90.00
_cell.angle_gamma   90.00
#
_symmetry.space_group_name_H-M   'P 1'
#
loop_
_entity.id
_entity.type
_entity.pdbx_description
1 polymer ?
#
loop_
_entity_poly.entity_id
_entity_poly.type
_entity_poly.pdbx_seq_one_letter_code
_entity_poly.pdbx_strand_id
1 'polypeptide(L)' 'MSSAIELIVDGYARLKDRQSLEDLRMHRRRLAVDLKAREGFDCRSSIALVEQDIAAIEAGLQTLSGPVGG' A
#
# COMPACT_ATOMS: atom_id res chain seq x y z
N MET A 1 11.33 10.29 -7.92
CA MET A 1 10.39 9.85 -8.98
C MET A 1 9.23 9.21 -8.27
N SER A 2 8.01 9.69 -8.49
CA SER A 2 6.83 9.04 -7.89
C SER A 2 6.65 7.66 -8.51
N SER A 3 6.61 6.66 -7.66
CA SER A 3 6.28 5.29 -8.02
C SER A 3 4.84 5.20 -8.52
N ALA A 4 4.54 4.20 -9.34
CA ALA A 4 3.18 4.00 -9.86
C ALA A 4 2.14 3.86 -8.74
N ILE A 5 2.53 3.27 -7.60
CA ILE A 5 1.65 3.12 -6.44
C ILE A 5 1.30 4.47 -5.81
N GLU A 6 2.24 5.42 -5.72
CA GLU A 6 1.98 6.75 -5.17
C GLU A 6 0.97 7.52 -6.02
N LEU A 7 1.04 7.38 -7.35
CA LEU A 7 0.07 8.00 -8.27
C LEU A 7 -1.34 7.39 -8.13
N ILE A 8 -1.41 6.07 -7.94
CA ILE A 8 -2.69 5.37 -7.68
C ILE A 8 -3.27 5.83 -6.34
N VAL A 9 -2.45 5.89 -5.31
CA VAL A 9 -2.85 6.31 -3.96
C VAL A 9 -3.34 7.76 -3.98
N ASP A 10 -2.61 8.67 -4.63
CA ASP A 10 -2.99 10.07 -4.81
C ASP A 10 -4.29 10.21 -5.61
N GLY A 11 -4.53 9.34 -6.59
CA GLY A 11 -5.80 9.23 -7.30
C GLY A 11 -6.98 8.94 -6.36
N TYR A 12 -6.91 7.87 -5.58
CA TYR A 12 -7.96 7.52 -4.62
C TYR A 12 -8.11 8.55 -3.49
N ALA A 13 -7.00 9.13 -3.02
CA ALA A 13 -7.01 10.16 -1.99
C ALA A 13 -7.76 11.42 -2.47
N ARG A 14 -7.52 11.87 -3.71
CA ARG A 14 -8.27 12.98 -4.31
C ARG A 14 -9.76 12.69 -4.45
N LEU A 15 -10.11 11.44 -4.73
CA LEU A 15 -11.50 10.97 -4.79
C LEU A 15 -12.12 10.72 -3.40
N LYS A 16 -11.35 10.88 -2.32
CA LYS A 16 -11.73 10.52 -0.93
C LYS A 16 -12.21 9.07 -0.79
N ASP A 17 -11.74 8.21 -1.68
CA ASP A 17 -12.11 6.81 -1.71
C ASP A 17 -11.23 6.01 -0.75
N ARG A 18 -11.55 6.16 0.54
CA ARG A 18 -10.86 5.46 1.61
C ARG A 18 -11.01 3.95 1.48
N GLN A 19 -12.19 3.48 1.09
CA GLN A 19 -12.49 2.05 1.05
C GLN A 19 -11.65 1.35 -0.02
N SER A 20 -11.53 1.93 -1.22
CA SER A 20 -10.65 1.39 -2.26
C SER A 20 -9.17 1.37 -1.83
N LEU A 21 -8.71 2.33 -1.04
CA LEU A 21 -7.36 2.31 -0.47
C LEU A 21 -7.17 1.23 0.60
N GLU A 22 -8.18 1.00 1.45
CA GLU A 22 -8.16 -0.08 2.44
C GLU A 22 -8.17 -1.47 1.76
N ASP A 23 -8.97 -1.65 0.72
CA ASP A 23 -8.99 -2.87 -0.10
C ASP A 23 -7.66 -3.10 -0.81
N LEU A 24 -7.08 -2.04 -1.39
CA LEU A 24 -5.75 -2.09 -2.01
C LEU A 24 -4.68 -2.48 -0.99
N ARG A 25 -4.70 -1.90 0.22
CA ARG A 25 -3.79 -2.26 1.32
C ARG A 25 -3.94 -3.73 1.73
N MET A 26 -5.19 -4.21 1.86
CA MET A 26 -5.45 -5.60 2.22
C MET A 26 -4.89 -6.55 1.17
N HIS A 27 -5.12 -6.26 -0.11
CA HIS A 27 -4.58 -7.04 -1.21
C HIS A 27 -3.05 -7.09 -1.18
N ARG A 28 -2.37 -5.95 -0.98
CA ARG A 28 -0.91 -5.90 -0.91
C ARG A 28 -0.34 -6.65 0.30
N ARG A 29 -0.99 -6.55 1.46
CA ARG A 29 -0.60 -7.32 2.65
C ARG A 29 -0.72 -8.83 2.43
N ARG A 30 -1.80 -9.27 1.80
CA ARG A 30 -1.98 -10.69 1.45
C ARG A 30 -0.87 -11.16 0.51
N LEU A 31 -0.56 -10.38 -0.52
CA LEU A 31 0.54 -10.68 -1.43
C LEU A 31 1.90 -10.77 -0.72
N ALA A 32 2.18 -9.88 0.24
CA ALA A 32 3.41 -9.94 1.03
C ALA A 32 3.50 -11.23 1.85
N VAL A 33 2.39 -11.67 2.46
CA VAL A 33 2.33 -12.95 3.20
C VAL A 33 2.56 -14.12 2.25
N ASP A 34 1.90 -14.14 1.09
CA ASP A 34 2.05 -15.20 0.10
C ASP A 34 3.49 -15.29 -0.45
N LEU A 35 4.15 -14.14 -0.66
CA LEU A 35 5.55 -14.07 -1.08
C LEU A 35 6.51 -14.54 0.01
N LYS A 36 6.24 -14.21 1.27
CA LYS A 36 7.03 -14.64 2.44
C LYS A 36 6.90 -16.14 2.71
N ALA A 37 5.74 -16.72 2.41
CA ALA A 37 5.48 -18.17 2.55
C ALA A 37 6.06 -19.00 1.40
N ARG A 38 6.54 -18.36 0.33
CA ARG A 38 7.03 -19.07 -0.85
C ARG A 38 8.48 -19.51 -0.67
N GLU A 39 8.66 -20.82 -0.53
CA GLU A 39 9.97 -21.46 -0.50
C GLU A 39 10.49 -21.75 -1.91
N GLY A 40 11.82 -21.81 -2.08
CA GLY A 40 12.46 -22.18 -3.35
C GLY A 40 12.70 -21.03 -4.35
N PHE A 41 12.32 -19.79 -4.03
CA PHE A 41 12.62 -18.60 -4.83
C PHE A 41 13.13 -17.46 -3.95
N ASP A 42 14.09 -16.68 -4.45
CA ASP A 42 14.53 -15.46 -3.74
C ASP A 42 13.57 -14.29 -4.00
N CYS A 43 12.51 -14.24 -3.22
CA CYS A 43 11.48 -13.20 -3.30
C CYS A 43 11.86 -11.92 -2.54
N ARG A 44 13.08 -11.78 -2.02
CA ARG A 44 13.47 -10.65 -1.14
C ARG A 44 13.22 -9.28 -1.75
N SER A 45 13.59 -9.09 -3.02
CA SER A 45 13.38 -7.84 -3.73
C SER A 45 11.89 -7.54 -3.96
N SER A 46 11.10 -8.57 -4.28
CA SER A 46 9.65 -8.44 -4.47
C SER A 46 8.94 -8.13 -3.16
N ILE A 47 9.35 -8.76 -2.05
CA ILE A 47 8.83 -8.46 -0.72
C ILE A 47 9.14 -7.01 -0.37
N ALA A 48 10.37 -6.54 -0.56
CA ALA A 48 10.74 -5.16 -0.27
C ALA A 48 9.91 -4.15 -1.08
N LEU A 49 9.63 -4.45 -2.35
CA LEU A 49 8.77 -3.60 -3.19
C LEU A 49 7.33 -3.57 -2.68
N VAL A 50 6.76 -4.72 -2.34
CA VAL A 50 5.37 -4.79 -1.82
C VAL A 50 5.25 -4.10 -0.46
N GLU A 51 6.25 -4.20 0.42
CA GLU A 51 6.27 -3.46 1.69
C GLU A 51 6.35 -1.94 1.47
N GLN A 52 7.10 -1.49 0.46
CA GLN A 52 7.11 -0.08 0.03
C GLN A 52 5.72 0.37 -0.47
N ASP A 53 5.06 -0.46 -1.28
CA ASP A 53 3.70 -0.17 -1.76
C ASP A 53 2.72 -0.04 -0.58
N ILE A 54 2.80 -0.94 0.40
CA ILE A 54 1.97 -0.88 1.62
C ILE A 54 2.20 0.41 2.37
N ALA A 55 3.46 0.83 2.56
CA ALA A 55 3.80 2.07 3.26
C ALA A 55 3.23 3.31 2.54
N ALA A 56 3.30 3.36 1.20
CA ALA A 56 2.71 4.45 0.42
C ALA A 56 1.18 4.51 0.57
N ILE A 57 0.50 3.36 0.55
CA ILE A 57 -0.96 3.29 0.76
C ILE A 57 -1.33 3.74 2.18
N GLU A 58 -0.57 3.31 3.20
CA GLU A 58 -0.81 3.70 4.58
C GLU A 58 -0.62 5.20 4.80
N ALA A 59 0.37 5.81 4.16
CA ALA A 59 0.54 7.26 4.17
C ALA A 59 -0.67 7.97 3.54
N GLY A 60 -1.16 7.50 2.38
CA GLY A 60 -2.37 8.04 1.75
C GLY A 60 -3.65 7.86 2.58
N LEU A 61 -3.77 6.77 3.33
CA LEU A 61 -4.87 6.59 4.27
C LEU A 61 -4.79 7.54 5.47
N GLN A 62 -3.59 7.83 5.97
CA GLN A 62 -3.39 8.78 7.06
C GLN A 62 -3.74 10.21 6.65
N THR A 63 -3.41 10.62 5.43
CA THR A 63 -3.81 11.95 4.93
C THR A 63 -5.33 12.08 4.81
N LEU A 64 -6.04 10.99 4.46
CA LEU A 64 -7.50 10.96 4.42
C LEU A 64 -8.16 10.92 5.81
N SER A 65 -7.55 10.28 6.79
CA SER A 65 -8.04 10.29 8.18
C SER A 65 -7.99 11.70 8.80
N GLY A 66 -7.15 12.59 8.26
CA GLY A 66 -6.79 13.86 8.90
C GLY A 66 -6.02 13.63 10.22
N PRO A 67 -5.34 14.66 10.77
CA PRO A 67 -5.06 14.63 12.19
C PRO A 67 -6.40 14.51 12.91
N VAL A 68 -6.49 13.66 13.93
CA VAL A 68 -7.45 13.91 15.02
C VAL A 68 -7.18 15.35 15.46
N GLY A 69 -8.02 16.28 15.01
CA GLY A 69 -8.00 17.66 15.45
C GLY A 69 -8.45 17.67 16.90
N GLY A 70 -7.48 17.81 17.80
CA GLY A 70 -7.66 18.34 19.15
C GLY A 70 -7.20 19.78 19.17
#